data_AF-A0A934EI79-F1
#
_entry.id   AF-A0A934EI79-F1
#
_cell.length_a   1.000
_cell.length_b   1.000
_cell.length_c   1.000
_cell.angle_alpha   90.00
_cell.angle_beta   90.00
_cell.angle_gamma   90.00
#
_symmetry.space_group_name_H-M   'P 1'
#
loop_
_entity.id
_entity.type
_entity.pdbx_description
1 polymer ?
#
loop_
_entity_poly.entity_id
_entity_poly.type
_entity_poly.pdbx_seq_one_letter_code
_entity_poly.pdbx_strand_id
1 'polypeptide(L)' 'LKKMGLKAMDALHVACAEKAKAEVFLTTDDYLLSKAVQNKRMLKLKIENPLRWVTEVLK' A
#
# COMPACT_ATOMS: atom_id res chain seq x y z
N LEU A 1 -1.58 -4.84 -10.52
CA LEU A 1 -2.64 -4.03 -9.87
C LEU A 1 -4.06 -4.46 -10.27
N LYS A 2 -4.49 -4.48 -11.56
CA LYS A 2 -5.85 -4.97 -11.94
C LYS A 2 -6.17 -6.40 -11.47
N LYS A 3 -5.18 -7.30 -11.47
CA LYS A 3 -5.33 -8.70 -11.00
C LYS A 3 -5.43 -8.85 -9.47
N MET A 4 -5.26 -7.77 -8.71
CA MET A 4 -5.21 -7.80 -7.24
C MET A 4 -6.56 -7.42 -6.60
N GLY A 5 -7.59 -7.17 -7.42
CA GLY A 5 -8.92 -6.75 -6.94
C GLY A 5 -8.94 -5.35 -6.31
N LEU A 6 -7.97 -4.49 -6.65
CA LEU A 6 -7.96 -3.08 -6.23
C LEU A 6 -8.96 -2.27 -7.06
N LYS A 7 -9.61 -1.29 -6.44
CA LYS A 7 -10.42 -0.30 -7.16
C LYS A 7 -9.52 0.52 -8.10
N ALA A 8 -10.09 1.10 -9.14
CA ALA A 8 -9.33 1.83 -10.16
C ALA A 8 -8.46 2.96 -9.56
N MET A 9 -9.01 3.72 -8.61
CA MET A 9 -8.29 4.80 -7.94
C MET A 9 -7.17 4.29 -7.03
N ASP A 10 -7.42 3.26 -6.23
CA ASP A 10 -6.40 2.67 -5.37
C ASP A 10 -5.23 2.10 -6.19
N ALA A 11 -5.55 1.41 -7.29
CA ALA A 11 -4.56 0.92 -8.22
C ALA A 11 -3.72 2.06 -8.83
N LEU A 12 -4.34 3.20 -9.16
CA LEU A 12 -3.62 4.36 -9.67
C LEU A 12 -2.68 4.94 -8.62
N HIS A 13 -3.14 5.15 -7.39
CA HIS A 13 -2.31 5.70 -6.30
C HIS A 13 -1.11 4.80 -5.99
N VAL A 14 -1.34 3.49 -5.90
CA VAL A 14 -0.25 2.52 -5.69
C VAL A 14 0.73 2.56 -6.86
N ALA A 15 0.26 2.58 -8.12
CA ALA A 15 1.14 2.70 -9.28
C ALA A 15 1.97 3.98 -9.28
N CYS A 16 1.38 5.11 -8.88
CA CYS A 16 2.10 6.37 -8.73
C CYS A 16 3.19 6.28 -7.67
N ALA A 17 2.90 5.67 -6.51
CA ALA A 17 3.88 5.45 -5.45
C ALA A 17 5.02 4.51 -5.89
N GLU A 18 4.71 3.42 -6.62
CA GLU A 18 5.74 2.55 -7.22
C GLU A 18 6.62 3.33 -8.20
N LYS A 19 6.01 4.17 -9.05
CA LYS A 19 6.75 4.99 -10.03
C LYS A 19 7.63 6.04 -9.35
N ALA A 20 7.16 6.62 -8.25
CA ALA A 20 7.93 7.54 -7.42
C ALA A 20 9.03 6.86 -6.60
N LYS A 21 9.12 5.52 -6.65
CA LYS A 21 10.05 4.70 -5.86
C LYS A 21 9.88 4.93 -4.35
N ALA A 22 8.64 5.17 -3.91
CA ALA A 22 8.34 5.27 -2.49
C ALA A 22 8.57 3.91 -1.82
N GLU A 23 9.18 3.91 -0.64
CA GLU A 23 9.39 2.69 0.15
C GLU A 23 8.09 2.23 0.82
N VAL A 24 7.29 3.20 1.26
CA VAL A 24 6.02 3.01 1.97
C VAL A 24 4.93 3.89 1.38
N PHE A 25 3.74 3.32 1.23
CA PHE A 25 2.49 4.03 0.93
C PHE A 25 1.57 3.93 2.14
N LEU A 26 1.28 5.08 2.75
CA LEU A 26 0.45 5.14 3.94
C LEU A 26 -1.02 5.35 3.59
N THR A 27 -1.90 4.58 4.21
CA THR A 27 -3.34 4.72 4.03
C THR A 27 -4.11 4.32 5.28
N THR A 28 -5.27 4.94 5.51
CA THR A 28 -6.21 4.56 6.57
C THR A 28 -7.37 3.72 6.05
N ASP A 29 -7.39 3.38 4.75
CA ASP A 29 -8.45 2.55 4.17
C ASP A 29 -8.18 1.06 4.44
N ASP A 30 -8.99 0.46 5.33
CA ASP A 30 -8.91 -0.95 5.70
C ASP A 30 -9.11 -1.91 4.52
N TYR A 31 -9.91 -1.52 3.51
CA TYR A 31 -10.06 -2.31 2.30
C TYR A 31 -8.73 -2.40 1.55
N LEU A 32 -8.06 -1.27 1.35
CA LEU A 32 -6.76 -1.23 0.68
C LEU A 32 -5.68 -1.95 1.48
N LEU A 33 -5.65 -1.79 2.81
CA LEU A 33 -4.74 -2.51 3.70
C LEU A 33 -4.95 -4.03 3.59
N SER A 34 -6.21 -4.49 3.63
CA SER A 34 -6.52 -5.92 3.51
C SER A 34 -6.06 -6.49 2.17
N LYS A 35 -6.28 -5.75 1.07
CA LYS A 35 -5.84 -6.13 -0.27
C LYS A 35 -4.33 -6.12 -0.40
N ALA A 36 -3.65 -5.19 0.26
CA ALA A 36 -2.21 -5.15 0.28
C ALA A 36 -1.61 -6.39 0.97
N VAL A 37 -2.19 -6.80 2.11
CA VAL A 37 -1.79 -8.03 2.80
C VAL A 37 -2.01 -9.26 1.92
N GLN A 38 -3.18 -9.39 1.29
CA GLN A 38 -3.52 -10.50 0.40
C GLN A 38 -2.56 -10.61 -0.81
N ASN A 39 -2.05 -9.48 -1.30
CA ASN A 39 -1.22 -9.41 -2.49
C ASN A 39 0.24 -9.00 -2.18
N LYS A 40 0.71 -9.22 -0.95
CA LYS A 40 2.03 -8.76 -0.48
C LYS A 40 3.19 -9.19 -1.39
N ARG A 41 3.10 -10.38 -1.99
CA ARG A 41 4.13 -10.90 -2.92
C ARG A 41 4.16 -10.20 -4.28
N MET A 42 3.08 -9.53 -4.66
CA MET A 42 2.94 -8.84 -5.95
C MET A 42 3.19 -7.34 -5.86
N LEU A 43 3.18 -6.77 -4.66
CA LEU A 43 3.45 -5.35 -4.42
C LEU A 43 4.95 -5.08 -4.35
N LYS A 44 5.39 -4.01 -5.00
CA LYS A 44 6.80 -3.57 -4.96
C LYS A 44 7.11 -2.60 -3.82
N LEU A 45 6.09 -2.14 -3.10
CA LEU A 45 6.20 -1.18 -2.01
C LEU A 45 5.35 -1.63 -0.82
N LYS A 46 5.72 -1.22 0.40
CA LYS A 46 4.96 -1.55 1.61
C LYS A 46 3.76 -0.63 1.75
N ILE A 47 2.55 -1.17 1.78
CA ILE A 47 1.34 -0.41 2.10
C ILE A 47 1.04 -0.63 3.59
N GLU A 48 0.89 0.45 4.37
CA GLU A 48 0.70 0.34 5.82
C GLU A 48 -0.18 1.47 6.38
N ASN A 49 -0.76 1.24 7.56
CA ASN A 49 -1.45 2.28 8.30
C ASN A 49 -0.44 3.29 8.89
N PRO A 50 -0.66 4.61 8.78
CA PRO A 50 0.24 5.63 9.32
C PRO A 50 0.62 5.41 10.79
N LEU A 51 -0.34 5.06 11.66
CA LEU A 51 -0.07 4.87 13.09
C LEU A 51 0.82 3.66 13.35
N ARG A 52 0.61 2.57 12.60
CA ARG A 52 1.46 1.38 12.70
C ARG A 52 2.87 1.67 12.20
N TRP A 53 2.98 2.35 11.06
CA TRP A 53 4.26 2.72 10.49
C TRP A 53 5.06 3.66 11.40
N VAL A 54 4.44 4.72 11.95
CA VAL A 54 5.11 5.62 12.90
C VAL A 54 5.63 4.85 14.11
N THR A 55 4.87 3.88 14.61
CA THR A 55 5.30 3.03 15.73
C THR A 55 6.48 2.12 15.38
N GLU A 56 6.64 1.74 14.11
CA GLU A 56 7.82 0.98 13.65
C GLU A 56 9.05 1.88 13.49
N VAL A 57 8.88 3.12 13.04
CA VAL A 57 9.99 4.05 12.74
C VAL A 57 10.50 4.79 13.98
N LEU A 58 9.63 5.07 14.95
CA LEU A 58 10.00 5.77 16.19
C LEU A 58 10.44 4.85 17.32
N LYS A 59 10.52 3.54 17.08
CA LYS A 59 11.16 2.59 17.98
C LYS A 59 12.67 2.63 17.82
#